data_AF-A0A6L8K319-F1
#
_entry.id   AF-A0A6L8K319-F1
#
_cell.length_a   1.000
_cell.length_b   1.000
_cell.length_c   1.000
_cell.angle_alpha   90.00
_cell.angle_beta   90.00
_cell.angle_gamma   90.00
#
_symmetry.space_group_name_H-M   'P 1'
#
loop_
_entity.id
_entity.type
_entity.pdbx_description
1 polymer ?
#
loop_
_entity_poly.entity_id
_entity_poly.type
_entity_poly.pdbx_seq_one_letter_code
_entity_poly.pdbx_strand_id
1 'polypeptide(L)'
;MVHIEVQAQRDAALARRVFRGLKKGLEQGMEQGLKQGRKQGAVALLERQLARRFGPLPQTVQRKLAKASLEQVDAWGEVVLEATSLKQVFK
;
A
#
# COMPACT_ATOMS: atom_id res chain seq x y z
N MET A 1 11.32 28.42 -44.34
CA MET A 1 11.15 28.95 -42.96
C MET A 1 10.00 28.26 -42.21
N VAL A 2 8.77 28.19 -42.74
CA VAL A 2 7.59 27.57 -42.09
C VAL A 2 7.73 26.07 -41.73
N HIS A 3 8.45 25.28 -42.53
CA HIS A 3 8.58 23.83 -42.30
C HIS A 3 9.41 23.47 -41.05
N ILE A 4 10.38 24.30 -40.69
CA ILE A 4 11.27 24.08 -39.53
C ILE A 4 10.50 24.36 -38.23
N GLU A 5 9.66 25.39 -38.20
CA GLU A 5 8.81 25.71 -37.04
C GLU A 5 7.78 24.60 -36.77
N VAL A 6 7.18 24.03 -37.83
CA VAL A 6 6.20 22.93 -37.68
C VAL A 6 6.86 21.66 -37.12
N GLN A 7 8.10 21.35 -37.51
CA GLN A 7 8.84 20.22 -36.92
C GLN A 7 9.19 20.47 -35.46
N ALA A 8 9.73 21.64 -35.12
CA ALA A 8 10.05 21.99 -33.74
C ALA A 8 8.83 21.94 -32.81
N GLN A 9 7.66 22.38 -33.29
CA GLN A 9 6.41 22.30 -32.52
C GLN A 9 5.95 20.86 -32.28
N ARG A 10 6.13 19.95 -33.25
CA ARG A 10 5.80 18.53 -33.11
C ARG A 10 6.71 17.85 -32.08
N ASP A 11 8.00 18.13 -32.13
CA ASP A 11 8.98 17.57 -31.20
C ASP A 11 8.71 18.07 -29.77
N ALA A 12 8.42 19.36 -29.61
CA ALA A 12 8.03 19.94 -28.33
C ALA A 12 6.70 19.35 -27.81
N ALA A 13 5.75 19.02 -28.68
CA ALA A 13 4.50 18.36 -28.30
C ALA A 13 4.74 16.91 -27.86
N LEU A 14 5.60 16.18 -28.57
CA LEU A 14 5.99 14.81 -28.21
C LEU A 14 6.73 14.78 -26.87
N ALA A 15 7.74 15.62 -26.70
CA ALA A 15 8.49 15.73 -25.44
C ALA A 15 7.57 16.03 -24.26
N ARG A 16 6.61 16.95 -24.42
CA ARG A 16 5.60 17.25 -23.39
C ARG A 16 4.70 16.05 -23.07
N ARG A 17 4.31 15.25 -24.06
CA ARG A 17 3.51 14.03 -23.84
C ARG A 17 4.31 12.97 -23.08
N VAL A 18 5.56 12.73 -23.48
CA VAL A 18 6.45 11.77 -22.82
C VAL A 18 6.69 12.20 -21.37
N PHE A 19 7.06 13.46 -21.14
CA PHE A 19 7.30 13.98 -19.81
C PHE A 19 6.07 13.85 -18.90
N ARG A 20 4.87 14.19 -19.40
CA ARG A 20 3.62 14.01 -18.64
C ARG A 20 3.35 12.54 -18.32
N GLY A 21 3.61 11.63 -19.26
CA GLY A 21 3.45 10.19 -19.06
C GLY A 21 4.38 9.67 -17.96
N LEU A 22 5.66 10.04 -18.01
CA LEU A 22 6.66 9.66 -17.01
C LEU A 22 6.30 10.22 -15.63
N LYS A 23 5.93 11.50 -15.56
CA LYS A 23 5.51 12.14 -14.30
C LYS A 23 4.32 11.41 -13.68
N LYS A 24 3.28 11.14 -14.47
CA LYS A 24 2.09 10.41 -14.00
C LYS A 24 2.44 9.00 -13.55
N GLY A 25 3.28 8.28 -14.30
CA GLY A 25 3.72 6.93 -13.93
C GLY A 25 4.50 6.91 -12.61
N LEU A 26 5.40 7.88 -12.41
CA LEU A 26 6.15 8.02 -11.17
C LEU A 26 5.23 8.33 -9.98
N GLU A 27 4.31 9.28 -10.13
CA GLU A 27 3.33 9.64 -9.10
C GLU A 27 2.46 8.43 -8.71
N GLN A 28 1.93 7.70 -9.69
CA GLN A 28 1.13 6.50 -9.46
C GLN A 28 1.92 5.38 -8.79
N GLY A 29 3.15 5.12 -9.25
CA GLY A 29 4.02 4.10 -8.66
C GLY A 29 4.40 4.42 -7.22
N MET A 30 4.70 5.69 -6.92
CA MET A 30 5.01 6.14 -5.57
C MET A 30 3.80 6.01 -4.64
N GLU A 31 2.61 6.42 -5.09
CA GLU A 31 1.38 6.30 -4.31
C GLU A 31 1.02 4.83 -4.02
N GLN A 32 1.11 3.96 -5.02
CA GLN A 32 0.88 2.53 -4.87
C GLN A 32 1.89 1.89 -3.91
N GLY A 33 3.18 2.20 -4.07
CA GLY A 33 4.24 1.71 -3.20
C GLY A 33 4.06 2.16 -1.75
N LEU A 34 3.69 3.42 -1.52
CA LEU A 34 3.41 3.94 -0.18
C LEU A 34 2.20 3.25 0.47
N LYS A 35 1.10 3.08 -0.27
CA LYS A 35 -0.10 2.36 0.21
C LYS A 35 0.21 0.90 0.55
N GLN A 36 0.93 0.20 -0.32
CA GLN A 36 1.34 -1.18 -0.11
C GLN A 36 2.29 -1.31 1.09
N GLY A 37 3.30 -0.45 1.17
CA GLY A 37 4.28 -0.45 2.26
C GLY A 37 3.63 -0.18 3.61
N ARG A 38 2.72 0.80 3.68
CA ARG A 38 1.94 1.09 4.90
C ARG A 38 1.13 -0.12 5.35
N LYS A 39 0.42 -0.76 4.42
CA LYS A 39 -0.38 -1.96 4.71
C LYS A 39 0.50 -3.12 5.21
N GLN A 40 1.57 -3.44 4.49
CA GLN A 40 2.49 -4.52 4.84
C GLN A 40 3.15 -4.29 6.20
N GLY A 41 3.58 -3.07 6.47
CA GLY A 41 4.16 -2.68 7.76
C GLY A 41 3.18 -2.83 8.92
N ALA A 42 1.93 -2.35 8.74
CA ALA A 42 0.89 -2.47 9.76
C ALA A 42 0.53 -3.94 10.04
N VAL A 43 0.34 -4.76 9.00
CA VAL A 43 0.08 -6.20 9.14
C VAL A 43 1.22 -6.90 9.87
N ALA A 44 2.46 -6.66 9.48
CA ALA A 44 3.63 -7.28 10.11
C ALA A 44 3.79 -6.87 11.58
N LEU A 45 3.46 -5.63 11.92
CA LEU A 45 3.46 -5.17 13.31
C LEU A 45 2.38 -5.88 14.12
N LEU A 46 1.15 -5.91 13.62
CA LEU A 46 0.03 -6.57 14.30
C LEU A 46 0.29 -8.07 14.46
N GLU A 47 0.84 -8.73 13.45
CA GLU A 47 1.23 -10.15 13.51
C GLU A 47 2.21 -10.41 14.67
N ARG A 48 3.24 -9.56 14.82
CA ARG A 48 4.19 -9.67 15.95
C ARG A 48 3.52 -9.44 17.29
N GLN A 49 2.60 -8.50 17.41
CA GLN A 49 1.86 -8.24 18.65
C GLN A 49 0.98 -9.42 19.03
N LEU A 50 0.23 -9.96 18.07
CA LEU A 50 -0.60 -11.15 18.24
C LEU A 50 0.25 -12.35 18.66
N ALA A 51 1.37 -12.59 17.97
CA ALA A 51 2.26 -13.70 18.29
C ALA A 51 2.87 -13.59 19.69
N ARG A 52 3.19 -12.36 20.14
CA ARG A 52 3.69 -12.11 21.49
C ARG A 52 2.65 -12.34 22.58
N ARG A 53 1.38 -11.98 22.34
CA ARG A 53 0.31 -12.11 23.35
C ARG A 53 -0.30 -13.51 23.39
N PHE A 54 -0.45 -14.15 22.24
CA PHE A 54 -1.21 -15.40 22.09
C PHE A 54 -0.36 -16.60 21.65
N GLY A 55 0.95 -16.42 21.46
CA GLY A 55 1.85 -17.46 20.96
C GLY A 55 1.78 -17.64 19.44
N PRO A 56 2.36 -18.72 18.89
CA PRO A 56 2.39 -18.98 17.45
C PRO A 56 1.00 -18.91 16.81
N LEU A 57 0.86 -18.11 15.75
CA LEU A 57 -0.44 -17.86 15.14
C LEU A 57 -0.84 -19.01 14.21
N PRO A 58 -2.09 -19.52 14.31
CA PRO A 58 -2.62 -20.49 13.36
C PRO A 58 -2.58 -19.97 11.92
N GLN A 59 -2.43 -20.88 10.95
CA GLN A 59 -2.38 -20.52 9.53
C GLN A 59 -3.63 -19.77 9.06
N THR A 60 -4.79 -20.02 9.68
CA THR A 60 -6.05 -19.30 9.41
C THR A 60 -5.94 -17.82 9.75
N VAL A 61 -5.27 -17.48 10.85
CA VAL A 61 -5.04 -16.09 11.29
C VAL A 61 -4.06 -15.40 10.35
N GLN A 62 -2.96 -16.06 9.99
CA GLN A 62 -1.98 -15.51 9.03
C GLN A 62 -2.64 -15.19 7.68
N ARG A 63 -3.48 -16.09 7.16
CA ARG A 63 -4.25 -15.86 5.92
C ARG A 63 -5.25 -14.71 6.06
N LYS A 64 -5.87 -14.53 7.24
CA LYS A 64 -6.79 -13.42 7.51
C LYS A 64 -6.04 -12.09 7.52
N LEU A 65 -4.90 -12.02 8.20
CA LEU A 65 -4.02 -10.84 8.23
C LEU A 65 -3.53 -10.44 6.83
N ALA A 66 -3.11 -11.41 6.01
CA ALA A 66 -2.64 -11.15 4.64
C ALA A 66 -3.73 -10.53 3.73
N LYS A 67 -5.00 -10.86 3.97
CA LYS A 67 -6.15 -10.37 3.20
C LYS A 67 -6.81 -9.12 3.79
N ALA A 68 -6.45 -8.76 5.02
CA ALA A 68 -7.10 -7.66 5.74
C ALA A 68 -6.96 -6.33 5.01
N SER A 69 -7.95 -5.45 5.12
CA SER A 69 -7.80 -4.04 4.73
C SER A 69 -6.98 -3.27 5.77
N LEU A 70 -6.55 -2.06 5.44
CA LEU A 70 -5.79 -1.23 6.38
C LEU A 70 -6.65 -0.86 7.59
N GLU A 71 -7.93 -0.57 7.35
CA GLU A 71 -8.93 -0.24 8.35
C GLU A 71 -9.20 -1.41 9.30
N GLN A 72 -9.21 -2.64 8.79
CA GLN A 72 -9.33 -3.84 9.63
C GLN A 72 -8.10 -4.01 10.52
N VAL A 73 -6.90 -3.79 9.99
CA VAL A 73 -5.65 -3.89 10.76
C VAL A 73 -5.59 -2.83 11.84
N ASP A 74 -6.00 -1.60 11.54
CA ASP A 74 -6.07 -0.50 12.51
C ASP A 74 -7.06 -0.84 13.64
N ALA A 75 -8.28 -1.27 13.31
CA ALA A 75 -9.29 -1.66 14.29
C ALA A 75 -8.83 -2.83 15.18
N TRP A 76 -8.18 -3.84 14.59
CA TRP A 76 -7.60 -4.93 15.38
C TRP A 76 -6.44 -4.47 16.25
N GLY A 77 -5.64 -3.52 15.78
CA GLY A 77 -4.52 -2.92 16.52
C GLY A 77 -4.95 -2.15 17.78
N GLU A 78 -6.13 -1.52 17.77
CA GLU A 78 -6.68 -0.86 18.96
C GLU A 78 -7.07 -1.89 20.04
N VAL A 79 -7.74 -2.98 19.64
CA VAL A 79 -8.23 -3.98 20.59
C VAL A 79 -7.18 -5.02 20.97
N VAL A 80 -6.08 -5.15 20.20
CA VAL A 80 -5.09 -6.22 20.39
C VAL A 80 -4.36 -6.11 21.72
N LEU A 81 -4.33 -4.96 22.39
CA LEU A 81 -3.64 -4.84 23.68
C LEU A 81 -4.52 -5.29 24.85
N GLU A 82 -5.85 -5.22 24.68
CA GLU A 82 -6.84 -5.48 25.73
C GLU A 82 -7.50 -6.85 25.57
N ALA A 83 -7.65 -7.35 24.35
CA ALA A 83 -8.32 -8.61 24.07
C ALA A 83 -7.68 -9.79 24.81
N THR A 84 -8.48 -10.73 25.33
CA THR A 84 -7.99 -11.94 26.01
C THR A 84 -7.90 -13.14 25.08
N SER A 85 -8.30 -13.01 23.82
CA SER A 85 -8.18 -14.07 22.81
C SER A 85 -8.15 -13.53 21.38
N LEU A 86 -7.60 -14.34 20.46
CA LEU A 86 -7.65 -14.07 19.02
C LEU A 86 -9.09 -13.88 18.52
N LYS A 87 -10.05 -14.63 19.07
CA LYS A 87 -11.48 -14.48 18.71
C LYS A 87 -11.99 -13.09 19.02
N GLN A 88 -11.59 -12.50 20.15
CA GLN A 88 -12.00 -11.14 20.52
C GLN A 88 -11.37 -10.07 19.63
N VAL A 89 -10.11 -10.24 19.23
CA VAL A 89 -9.45 -9.30 18.30
C VAL A 89 -10.17 -9.26 16.95
N PHE A 90 -10.61 -10.42 16.46
CA PHE A 90 -11.15 -10.57 15.11
C PHE A 90 -12.68 -10.56 15.01
N LYS A 91 -13.37 -10.18 16.08
CA LYS A 91 -14.81 -9.86 16.05
C LYS A 91 -15.03 -8.61 15.20
#